data_AF-A0A6B3GXV2-F1
#
_entry.id   AF-A0A6B3GXV2-F1
#
_cell.length_a   1.000
_cell.length_b   1.000
_cell.length_c   1.000
_cell.angle_alpha   90.00
_cell.angle_beta   90.00
_cell.angle_gamma   90.00
#
_symmetry.space_group_name_H-M   'P 1'
#
loop_
_entity.id
_entity.type
_entity.pdbx_description
1 polymer ?
#
loop_
_entity_poly.entity_id
_entity_poly.type
_entity_poly.pdbx_seq_one_letter_code
_entity_poly.pdbx_strand_id
1 'polypeptide(L)' 'ESGNDEARRVYAEGVGEFAEWLAAEDEDGIARLCTMVGALVLARGTKGSPISEEILTAAREALTAGGR' A
#
# COMPACT_ATOMS: atom_id res chain seq x y z
N GLU A 1 24.11 -17.58 2.66
CA GLU A 1 22.92 -17.15 3.43
C GLU A 1 22.87 -15.63 3.64
N SER A 2 24.01 -14.97 3.93
CA SER A 2 24.13 -13.50 4.12
C SER A 2 23.43 -12.59 3.08
N GLY A 3 23.42 -12.94 1.79
CA GLY A 3 22.83 -12.08 0.76
C GLY A 3 21.30 -12.01 0.77
N ASN A 4 20.61 -13.06 1.23
CA ASN A 4 19.14 -13.05 1.35
C ASN A 4 18.70 -12.23 2.57
N ASP A 5 19.45 -12.32 3.66
CA ASP A 5 19.18 -11.55 4.88
C ASP A 5 19.40 -10.05 4.67
N GLU A 6 20.43 -9.67 3.90
CA GLU A 6 20.67 -8.27 3.53
C GLU A 6 19.58 -7.71 2.59
N ALA A 7 19.15 -8.49 1.60
CA ALA A 7 18.04 -8.09 0.73
C ALA A 7 16.72 -7.90 1.52
N ARG A 8 16.44 -8.78 2.48
CA ARG A 8 15.27 -8.63 3.36
C ARG A 8 15.38 -7.40 4.26
N ARG A 9 16.58 -7.10 4.77
CA ARG A 9 16.82 -5.90 5.58
C ARG A 9 16.54 -4.62 4.79
N VAL A 10 17.15 -4.49 3.60
CA VAL A 10 16.96 -3.32 2.73
C VAL A 10 15.51 -3.15 2.33
N TYR A 11 14.81 -4.25 2.03
CA TYR A 11 13.38 -4.19 1.74
C TYR A 11 12.55 -3.71 2.93
N ALA A 12 12.82 -4.24 4.13
CA ALA A 12 12.11 -3.84 5.34
C ALA A 12 12.33 -2.35 5.68
N GLU A 13 13.56 -1.88 5.52
CA GLU A 13 13.92 -0.46 5.69
C GLU A 13 13.18 0.43 4.71
N GLY A 14 13.21 0.12 3.41
CA GLY A 14 12.49 0.90 2.39
C GLY A 14 10.96 0.89 2.56
N VAL A 15 10.37 -0.21 3.05
CA VAL A 15 8.95 -0.26 3.40
C VAL A 15 8.65 0.69 4.56
N GLY A 16 9.52 0.75 5.57
CA GLY A 16 9.41 1.67 6.70
C GLY A 16 9.48 3.13 6.26
N GLU A 17 10.53 3.49 5.52
CA GLU A 17 10.71 4.86 5.01
C GLU A 17 9.53 5.32 4.14
N PHE A 18 9.01 4.42 3.30
CA PHE A 18 7.87 4.76 2.45
C PHE A 18 6.56 4.91 3.24
N ALA A 19 6.35 4.08 4.26
CA ALA A 19 5.22 4.24 5.17
C ALA A 19 5.31 5.55 5.95
N GLU A 20 6.48 5.93 6.46
CA GLU A 20 6.68 7.23 7.11
C GLU A 20 6.37 8.40 6.17
N TRP A 21 6.80 8.33 4.91
CA TRP A 21 6.47 9.35 3.91
C TRP A 21 4.98 9.44 3.60
N LEU A 22 4.23 8.35 3.73
CA LEU A 22 2.79 8.29 3.49
C LEU A 22 1.93 8.72 4.68
N ALA A 23 2.51 8.78 5.88
CA ALA A 23 1.79 9.17 7.09
C ALA A 23 1.26 10.61 6.96
N ALA A 24 0.07 10.84 7.52
CA ALA A 24 -0.54 12.17 7.66
C ALA A 24 -0.87 12.42 9.14
N GLU A 25 -1.25 13.65 9.51
CA GLU A 25 -1.38 14.06 10.94
C GLU A 25 -2.24 13.10 11.78
N ASP A 26 -3.29 12.52 11.20
CA ASP A 26 -4.20 11.58 11.88
C ASP A 26 -4.24 10.17 11.26
N GLU A 27 -3.37 9.87 10.28
CA GLU A 27 -3.43 8.59 9.54
C GLU A 27 -2.11 7.80 9.57
N ASP A 28 -2.22 6.52 9.89
CA ASP A 28 -1.10 5.57 9.89
C ASP A 28 -0.62 5.26 8.46
N GLY A 29 0.62 5.63 8.16
CA GLY A 29 1.27 5.39 6.88
C GLY A 29 1.41 3.90 6.52
N ILE A 30 1.52 3.00 7.51
CA ILE A 30 1.53 1.54 7.26
C ILE A 30 0.17 1.08 6.75
N ALA A 31 -0.92 1.57 7.34
CA ALA A 31 -2.27 1.26 6.89
C ALA A 31 -2.53 1.79 5.46
N ARG A 32 -2.04 3.00 5.15
CA ARG A 32 -2.12 3.60 3.80
C ARG A 32 -1.33 2.78 2.77
N LEU A 33 -0.11 2.37 3.12
CA LEU A 33 0.72 1.50 2.27
C LEU A 33 0.05 0.14 2.02
N CYS A 34 -0.41 -0.53 3.08
CA CYS A 34 -1.13 -1.80 2.98
C CYS A 34 -2.37 -1.68 2.09
N THR A 35 -3.11 -0.58 2.19
CA THR A 35 -4.30 -0.32 1.38
C THR A 35 -3.95 -0.19 -0.10
N MET A 36 -2.92 0.58 -0.46
CA MET A 36 -2.47 0.70 -1.85
C MET A 36 -2.01 -0.65 -2.42
N VAL A 37 -1.16 -1.37 -1.68
CA VAL A 37 -0.62 -2.67 -2.14
C VAL A 37 -1.73 -3.70 -2.27
N GLY A 38 -2.60 -3.81 -1.26
CA GLY A 38 -3.75 -4.72 -1.27
C GLY A 38 -4.69 -4.45 -2.43
N ALA A 39 -5.02 -3.18 -2.68
CA ALA A 39 -5.87 -2.78 -3.80
C ALA A 39 -5.27 -3.17 -5.15
N LEU A 40 -3.96 -2.94 -5.36
CA LEU A 40 -3.28 -3.33 -6.59
C LEU A 40 -3.22 -4.85 -6.80
N VAL A 41 -3.01 -5.62 -5.73
CA VAL A 41 -3.00 -7.09 -5.80
C VAL A 41 -4.39 -7.63 -6.14
N LEU A 42 -5.43 -7.13 -5.46
CA LEU A 42 -6.82 -7.56 -5.67
C LEU A 42 -7.34 -7.15 -7.05
N ALA A 43 -7.09 -5.92 -7.50
CA ALA A 43 -7.47 -5.45 -8.83
C ALA A 43 -6.76 -6.26 -9.92
N ARG A 44 -5.48 -6.57 -9.75
CA ARG A 44 -4.75 -7.45 -10.68
C ARG A 44 -5.34 -8.87 -10.73
N GLY A 45 -5.70 -9.43 -9.57
CA GLY A 45 -6.33 -10.75 -9.47
C GLY A 45 -7.73 -10.83 -10.07
N THR A 46 -8.41 -9.68 -10.21
CA THR A 46 -9.78 -9.57 -10.72
C THR A 46 -9.88 -8.86 -12.07
N LYS A 47 -8.75 -8.72 -12.79
CA LYS A 47 -8.66 -8.01 -14.05
C LYS A 47 -9.70 -8.51 -15.06
N GLY A 48 -10.44 -7.56 -15.67
CA GLY A 48 -11.50 -7.85 -16.65
C GLY A 48 -12.90 -8.00 -16.02
N SER A 49 -13.00 -7.96 -14.69
CA SER A 49 -14.27 -7.86 -13.95
C SER A 49 -14.51 -6.42 -13.48
N PRO A 50 -15.77 -5.96 -13.40
CA PRO A 50 -16.12 -4.66 -12.81
C PRO A 50 -15.53 -4.42 -11.42
N ILE A 51 -15.39 -5.48 -10.61
CA ILE A 51 -14.87 -5.39 -9.24
C ILE A 51 -13.43 -4.84 -9.17
N SER A 52 -12.63 -5.00 -10.24
CA SER A 52 -11.27 -4.44 -10.30
C SER A 52 -11.28 -2.92 -10.18
N GLU A 53 -12.21 -2.25 -10.86
CA GLU A 53 -12.36 -0.78 -10.82
C GLU A 53 -12.99 -0.31 -9.51
N GLU A 54 -13.91 -1.10 -8.96
CA GLU A 54 -14.51 -0.84 -7.64
C GLU A 54 -13.45 -0.87 -6.53
N ILE A 55 -12.55 -1.87 -6.55
CA ILE A 55 -11.43 -1.98 -5.59
C ILE A 55 -10.53 -0.75 -5.64
N LEU A 56 -10.09 -0.34 -6.84
CA LEU A 56 -9.20 0.80 -7.00
C LEU A 56 -9.88 2.12 -6.61
N THR A 57 -11.19 2.22 -6.84
CA THR A 57 -11.97 3.40 -6.45
C THR A 57 -12.15 3.49 -4.96
N ALA A 58 -12.57 2.42 -4.29
CA ALA A 58 -12.71 2.38 -2.84
C ALA A 58 -11.38 2.68 -2.13
N ALA A 59 -10.26 2.11 -2.62
CA ALA A 59 -8.95 2.38 -2.05
C ALA A 59 -8.55 3.86 -2.17
N ARG A 60 -8.78 4.48 -3.33
CA ARG A 60 -8.50 5.91 -3.56
C ARG A 60 -9.35 6.81 -2.66
N GLU A 61 -10.63 6.49 -2.51
CA GLU A 61 -11.54 7.24 -1.63
C GLU A 61 -11.09 7.15 -0.17
N ALA A 62 -10.76 5.94 0.31
CA ALA A 62 -10.24 5.76 1.67
C ALA A 62 -8.94 6.55 1.92
N LEU A 63 -8.00 6.55 0.97
CA LEU A 63 -6.71 7.24 1.08
C LEU A 63 -6.81 8.78 0.97
N THR A 64 -7.89 9.30 0.39
CA THR A 64 -8.09 10.75 0.22
C THR A 64 -9.08 11.34 1.22
N ALA A 65 -9.87 10.49 1.89
CA ALA A 65 -10.83 10.92 2.92
C ALA A 65 -10.16 11.42 4.21
N GLY A 66 -8.96 10.92 4.58
CA GLY A 66 -8.24 11.36 5.77
C GLY A 66 -7.22 12.50 5.55
N GLY A 67 -7.06 12.96 4.30
CA GLY A 67 -6.13 14.04 3.94
C GLY A 67 -6.75 15.43 3.83
N ARG A 68 -7.91 15.68 4.47
CA ARG A 68 -8.60 16.98 4.48
C ARG A 68 -8.84 17.49 5.89
#